data_AF-A0A935PZR8-F1
#
_entry.id   AF-A0A935PZR8-F1
#
_cell.length_a   1.000
_cell.length_b   1.000
_cell.length_c   1.000
_cell.angle_alpha   90.00
_cell.angle_beta   90.00
_cell.angle_gamma   90.00
#
_symmetry.space_group_name_H-M   'P 1'
#
loop_
_entity.id
_entity.type
_entity.pdbx_description
1 polymer ?
#
loop_
_entity_poly.entity_id
_entity_poly.type
_entity_poly.pdbx_seq_one_letter_code
_entity_poly.pdbx_strand_id
1 'polypeptide(L)'
;MDGFDCGKPALNDWLLRHARQAQGSGSARTFVVADADRVGGYFSLSVGQIDTLEAPERIRTGMGQYPVPVVILARLAVSTQDQGRGIGFGLLQDAIRRTMLIAEQSAIRAMLTHPIDEEAARFSTRFGFIASPLREQQSLLRLRDARRWVKQICRWHIKPHHQLSSSQPVGWQRVAAPFAPPVTIDHISNQW
;
A
#
# COMPACT_ATOMS: atom_id res chain seq x y z
N MET A 1 -12.48 -15.01 -6.37
CA MET A 1 -11.99 -14.57 -5.03
C MET A 1 -11.77 -15.76 -4.11
N ASP A 2 -12.54 -16.84 -4.24
CA ASP A 2 -12.29 -18.08 -3.53
C ASP A 2 -10.84 -18.57 -3.76
N GLY A 3 -10.18 -18.96 -2.68
CA GLY A 3 -8.79 -19.45 -2.72
C GLY A 3 -7.69 -18.41 -2.49
N PHE A 4 -8.01 -17.13 -2.21
CA PHE A 4 -6.97 -16.20 -1.75
C PHE A 4 -6.43 -16.62 -0.39
N ASP A 5 -5.15 -16.92 -0.33
CA ASP A 5 -4.42 -17.17 0.91
C ASP A 5 -3.11 -16.39 0.92
N CYS A 6 -2.90 -15.54 1.92
CA CYS A 6 -1.65 -14.83 2.19
C CYS A 6 -0.89 -15.37 3.41
N GLY A 7 -1.35 -16.47 4.02
CA GLY A 7 -0.81 -17.05 5.24
C GLY A 7 -1.27 -16.33 6.52
N LYS A 8 -2.17 -15.35 6.40
CA LYS A 8 -2.74 -14.60 7.54
C LYS A 8 -4.27 -14.69 7.49
N PRO A 9 -4.91 -15.59 8.26
CA PRO A 9 -6.36 -15.82 8.20
C PRO A 9 -7.21 -14.55 8.31
N ALA A 10 -6.84 -13.64 9.22
CA ALA A 10 -7.55 -12.37 9.40
C ALA A 10 -7.56 -11.47 8.14
N LEU A 11 -6.50 -11.52 7.32
CA LEU A 11 -6.44 -10.78 6.05
C LEU A 11 -7.25 -11.50 4.96
N ASN A 12 -7.14 -12.83 4.87
CA ASN A 12 -7.91 -13.65 3.94
C ASN A 12 -9.42 -13.45 4.16
N ASP A 13 -9.89 -13.64 5.40
CA ASP A 13 -11.30 -13.51 5.76
C ASP A 13 -11.83 -12.11 5.50
N TRP A 14 -11.04 -11.08 5.79
CA TRP A 14 -11.47 -9.72 5.54
C TRP A 14 -11.64 -9.41 4.05
N LEU A 15 -10.73 -9.88 3.18
CA LEU A 15 -10.87 -9.71 1.74
C LEU A 15 -12.16 -10.35 1.24
N LEU A 16 -12.41 -11.60 1.65
CA LEU A 16 -13.54 -12.40 1.17
C LEU A 16 -14.89 -11.89 1.67
N ARG A 17 -14.97 -11.46 2.94
CA ARG A 17 -16.24 -11.20 3.61
C ARG A 17 -16.56 -9.71 3.80
N HIS A 18 -15.56 -8.84 3.82
CA HIS A 18 -15.74 -7.46 4.29
C HIS A 18 -15.28 -6.39 3.29
N ALA A 19 -14.33 -6.69 2.40
CA ALA A 19 -13.75 -5.67 1.52
C ALA A 19 -14.78 -4.95 0.63
N ARG A 20 -15.75 -5.70 0.05
CA ARG A 20 -16.80 -5.13 -0.80
C ARG A 20 -17.77 -4.25 0.00
N GLN A 21 -18.20 -4.72 1.17
CA GLN A 21 -19.07 -3.94 2.05
C GLN A 21 -18.36 -2.66 2.53
N ALA A 22 -17.08 -2.76 2.91
CA ALA A 22 -16.29 -1.61 3.31
C ALA A 22 -16.17 -0.57 2.19
N GLN A 23 -16.06 -1.01 0.94
CA GLN A 23 -16.06 -0.12 -0.21
C GLN A 23 -17.43 0.50 -0.48
N GLY A 24 -18.50 -0.30 -0.52
CA GLY A 24 -19.85 0.20 -0.78
C GLY A 24 -20.34 1.17 0.30
N SER A 25 -19.93 0.97 1.55
CA SER A 25 -20.20 1.90 2.66
C SER A 25 -19.28 3.12 2.71
N GLY A 26 -18.19 3.13 1.93
CA GLY A 26 -17.18 4.19 1.95
C GLY A 26 -16.21 4.14 3.14
N SER A 27 -16.23 3.08 3.96
CA SER A 27 -15.33 2.96 5.12
C SER A 27 -13.89 2.57 4.75
N ALA A 28 -13.68 1.92 3.59
CA ALA A 28 -12.35 1.70 3.02
C ALA A 28 -12.42 1.58 1.48
N ARG A 29 -11.42 2.10 0.78
CA ARG A 29 -11.19 1.84 -0.65
C ARG A 29 -10.25 0.65 -0.80
N THR A 30 -10.64 -0.39 -1.53
CA THR A 30 -9.83 -1.60 -1.69
C THR A 30 -9.37 -1.75 -3.13
N PHE A 31 -8.06 -1.98 -3.29
CA PHE A 31 -7.41 -2.16 -4.58
C PHE A 31 -6.82 -3.56 -4.66
N VAL A 32 -7.00 -4.22 -5.80
CA VAL A 32 -6.62 -5.61 -6.02
C VAL A 32 -5.76 -5.69 -7.26
N VAL A 33 -4.72 -6.51 -7.16
CA VAL A 33 -3.95 -7.00 -8.29
C VAL A 33 -4.43 -8.41 -8.61
N ALA A 34 -4.90 -8.60 -9.84
CA ALA A 34 -5.46 -9.86 -10.30
C ALA A 34 -4.90 -10.23 -11.68
N ASP A 35 -4.88 -11.54 -11.94
CA ASP A 35 -4.58 -12.18 -13.21
C ASP A 35 -5.73 -13.14 -13.50
N ALA A 36 -6.55 -12.80 -14.50
CA ALA A 36 -7.89 -13.37 -14.69
C ALA A 36 -8.68 -13.39 -13.37
N ASP A 37 -9.05 -14.58 -12.88
CA ASP A 37 -9.79 -14.79 -11.64
C ASP A 37 -8.94 -14.84 -10.37
N ARG A 38 -7.62 -14.91 -10.51
CA ARG A 38 -6.71 -15.11 -9.38
C ARG A 38 -6.25 -13.77 -8.82
N VAL A 39 -6.58 -13.53 -7.56
CA VAL A 39 -6.08 -12.38 -6.79
C VAL A 39 -4.63 -12.66 -6.35
N GLY A 40 -3.67 -11.92 -6.90
CA GLY A 40 -2.26 -12.01 -6.50
C GLY A 40 -1.94 -11.20 -5.23
N GLY A 41 -2.74 -10.17 -4.95
CA GLY A 41 -2.63 -9.39 -3.72
C GLY A 41 -3.58 -8.19 -3.69
N TYR A 42 -3.69 -7.55 -2.54
CA TYR A 42 -4.56 -6.40 -2.36
C TYR A 42 -4.03 -5.45 -1.28
N PHE A 43 -4.53 -4.22 -1.29
CA PHE A 43 -4.44 -3.32 -0.15
C PHE A 43 -5.73 -2.53 0.03
N SER A 44 -5.95 -1.98 1.21
CA SER A 44 -7.06 -1.07 1.47
C SER A 44 -6.61 0.21 2.17
N LEU A 45 -7.22 1.31 1.77
CA LEU A 45 -6.99 2.65 2.31
C LEU A 45 -8.24 3.17 3.01
N SER A 46 -8.04 3.80 4.16
CA SER A 46 -9.03 4.63 4.83
C SER A 46 -8.41 5.97 5.24
N VAL A 47 -9.23 6.90 5.71
CA VAL A 47 -8.79 8.22 6.20
C VAL A 47 -9.04 8.32 7.69
N GLY A 48 -8.21 9.07 8.39
CA GLY A 48 -8.37 9.26 9.83
C GLY A 48 -7.40 10.29 10.39
N GLN A 49 -7.32 10.33 11.72
CA GLN A 49 -6.39 11.16 12.45
C GLN A 49 -5.84 10.36 13.63
N ILE A 50 -4.64 10.71 14.08
CA ILE A 50 -4.05 10.19 15.32
C ILE A 50 -3.73 11.33 16.28
N ASP A 51 -3.56 11.02 17.55
CA ASP A 51 -3.07 12.00 18.50
C ASP A 51 -1.66 12.50 18.13
N THR A 52 -1.36 13.76 18.39
CA THR A 52 -0.04 14.33 18.11
C THR A 52 1.08 13.57 18.81
N LEU A 53 0.84 13.06 20.02
CA LEU A 53 1.81 12.33 20.82
C LEU A 53 2.09 10.93 20.27
N GLU A 54 1.14 10.34 19.54
CA GLU A 54 1.31 9.06 18.85
C GLU A 54 2.16 9.19 17.57
N ALA A 55 2.38 10.41 17.09
CA ALA A 55 3.22 10.66 15.94
C ALA A 55 4.70 10.82 16.35
N PRO A 56 5.65 10.15 15.65
CA PRO A 56 7.07 10.43 15.79
C PRO A 56 7.37 11.92 15.69
N GLU A 57 8.36 12.40 16.45
CA GLU A 57 8.74 13.83 16.47
C GLU A 57 8.91 14.39 15.06
N ARG A 58 9.62 13.65 14.21
CA ARG A 58 9.83 14.00 12.80
C ARG A 58 8.54 14.23 12.02
N ILE A 59 7.41 13.62 12.39
CA ILE A 59 6.12 13.83 11.71
C ILE A 59 5.40 15.05 12.28
N ARG A 60 5.48 15.29 13.59
CA ARG A 60 4.83 16.43 14.25
C ARG A 60 5.63 17.74 14.23
N THR A 61 6.91 17.75 13.83
CA THR A 61 7.71 18.98 13.75
C THR A 61 7.02 20.06 12.90
N GLY A 62 6.87 21.25 13.46
CA GLY A 62 6.23 22.40 12.82
C GLY A 62 4.70 22.32 12.76
N MET A 63 4.09 21.44 13.55
CA MET A 63 2.64 21.37 13.76
C MET A 63 2.31 21.83 15.19
N GLY A 64 1.11 22.38 15.39
CA GLY A 64 0.53 22.57 16.73
C GLY A 64 0.13 21.23 17.36
N GLN A 65 -0.42 21.30 18.59
CA GLN A 65 -0.93 20.14 19.31
C GLN A 65 -2.37 19.81 18.86
N TYR A 66 -2.51 19.37 17.61
CA TYR A 66 -3.79 18.98 17.02
C TYR A 66 -3.67 17.59 16.39
N PRO A 67 -4.77 16.82 16.32
CA PRO A 67 -4.76 15.50 15.68
C PRO A 67 -4.10 15.53 14.30
N VAL A 68 -3.17 14.60 14.07
CA VAL A 68 -2.38 14.52 12.84
C VAL A 68 -3.21 13.80 11.78
N PRO A 69 -3.55 14.46 10.66
CA PRO A 69 -4.35 13.83 9.61
C PRO A 69 -3.52 12.80 8.83
N VAL A 70 -4.09 11.61 8.65
CA VAL A 70 -3.43 10.47 8.03
C VAL A 70 -4.32 9.77 7.01
N VAL A 71 -3.67 9.16 6.01
CA VAL A 71 -4.26 8.04 5.27
C VAL A 71 -3.76 6.75 5.92
N ILE A 72 -4.67 5.83 6.20
CA ILE A 72 -4.37 4.57 6.87
C ILE A 72 -4.28 3.48 5.79
N LEU A 73 -3.10 2.84 5.67
CA LEU A 73 -2.94 1.55 5.03
C LEU A 73 -3.52 0.49 5.96
N ALA A 74 -4.83 0.28 5.84
CA ALA A 74 -5.57 -0.57 6.74
C ALA A 74 -5.16 -2.03 6.58
N ARG A 75 -4.93 -2.47 5.33
CA ARG A 75 -4.52 -3.83 4.99
C ARG A 75 -3.59 -3.82 3.78
N LEU A 76 -2.65 -4.76 3.78
CA LEU A 76 -1.79 -5.08 2.65
C LEU A 76 -1.50 -6.59 2.72
N ALA A 77 -1.81 -7.32 1.66
CA ALA A 77 -1.57 -8.75 1.61
C ALA A 77 -1.19 -9.20 0.19
N VAL A 78 -0.34 -10.23 0.12
CA VAL A 78 0.08 -10.87 -1.13
C VAL A 78 -0.17 -12.37 -0.98
N SER A 79 -0.76 -12.99 -2.01
CA SER A 79 -1.00 -14.43 -2.01
C SER A 79 0.31 -15.19 -1.78
N THR A 80 0.28 -16.27 -1.00
CA THR A 80 1.43 -17.13 -0.71
C THR A 80 2.11 -17.64 -1.98
N GLN A 81 1.33 -17.91 -3.04
CA GLN A 81 1.84 -18.32 -4.35
C GLN A 81 2.62 -17.23 -5.10
N ASP A 82 2.47 -15.98 -4.65
CA ASP A 82 2.95 -14.78 -5.33
C ASP A 82 3.91 -13.93 -4.45
N GLN A 83 4.16 -14.37 -3.21
CA GLN A 83 5.15 -13.76 -2.32
C GLN A 83 6.58 -13.88 -2.89
N GLY A 84 7.46 -12.96 -2.49
CA GLY A 84 8.84 -12.90 -3.00
C GLY A 84 8.99 -12.39 -4.45
N ARG A 85 7.88 -12.18 -5.19
CA ARG A 85 7.88 -11.71 -6.59
C ARG A 85 7.79 -10.18 -6.72
N GLY A 86 8.00 -9.43 -5.64
CA GLY A 86 7.93 -7.96 -5.66
C GLY A 86 6.51 -7.36 -5.72
N ILE A 87 5.44 -8.17 -5.70
CA ILE A 87 4.05 -7.69 -5.74
C ILE A 87 3.72 -6.81 -4.52
N GLY A 88 4.12 -7.23 -3.32
CA GLY A 88 3.91 -6.42 -2.11
C GLY A 88 4.58 -5.06 -2.19
N PHE A 89 5.77 -5.00 -2.81
CA PHE A 89 6.47 -3.74 -3.04
C PHE A 89 5.68 -2.84 -4.00
N GLY A 90 5.21 -3.39 -5.13
CA GLY A 90 4.36 -2.68 -6.09
C GLY A 90 3.04 -2.17 -5.50
N LEU A 91 2.38 -2.99 -4.66
CA LEU A 91 1.14 -2.61 -3.97
C LEU A 91 1.37 -1.45 -2.99
N LEU A 92 2.40 -1.50 -2.16
CA LEU A 92 2.70 -0.41 -1.22
C LEU A 92 3.12 0.87 -1.96
N GLN A 93 3.86 0.74 -3.07
CA GLN A 93 4.17 1.86 -3.95
C GLN A 93 2.91 2.52 -4.53
N ASP A 94 1.96 1.72 -5.01
CA ASP A 94 0.68 2.22 -5.53
C ASP A 94 -0.15 2.87 -4.40
N ALA A 95 -0.17 2.27 -3.21
CA ALA A 95 -0.82 2.83 -2.03
C ALA A 95 -0.26 4.21 -1.67
N ILE A 96 1.08 4.35 -1.61
CA ILE A 96 1.75 5.63 -1.37
C ILE A 96 1.39 6.66 -2.44
N ARG A 97 1.37 6.27 -3.72
CA ARG A 97 1.00 7.16 -4.83
C ARG A 97 -0.43 7.66 -4.67
N ARG A 98 -1.38 6.79 -4.35
CA ARG A 98 -2.78 7.17 -4.11
C ARG A 98 -2.90 8.08 -2.90
N THR A 99 -2.17 7.83 -1.81
CA THR A 99 -2.10 8.74 -0.67
C THR A 99 -1.59 10.12 -1.07
N MET A 100 -0.57 10.21 -1.93
CA MET A 100 -0.08 11.50 -2.44
C MET A 100 -1.15 12.25 -3.25
N LEU A 101 -1.92 11.55 -4.09
CA LEU A 101 -3.02 12.15 -4.86
C LEU A 101 -4.13 12.66 -3.94
N ILE A 102 -4.50 11.91 -2.90
CA ILE A 102 -5.46 12.36 -1.88
C ILE A 102 -4.94 13.64 -1.20
N ALA A 103 -3.63 13.71 -0.95
CA ALA A 103 -3.01 14.85 -0.29
C ALA A 103 -2.96 16.13 -1.15
N GLU A 104 -3.17 16.04 -2.46
CA GLU A 104 -3.30 17.21 -3.33
C GLU A 104 -4.64 17.94 -3.13
N GLN A 105 -5.67 17.19 -2.73
CA GLN A 105 -7.03 17.68 -2.56
C GLN A 105 -7.44 17.82 -1.09
N SER A 106 -6.65 17.28 -0.16
CA SER A 106 -6.97 17.24 1.27
C SER A 106 -5.70 17.31 2.11
N ALA A 107 -5.78 17.89 3.31
CA ALA A 107 -4.64 17.99 4.19
C ALA A 107 -4.26 16.62 4.78
N ILE A 108 -3.22 15.98 4.23
CA ILE A 108 -2.66 14.72 4.75
C ILE A 108 -1.19 14.92 5.16
N ARG A 109 -0.86 14.55 6.40
CA ARG A 109 0.51 14.70 6.92
C ARG A 109 1.36 13.44 6.72
N ALA A 110 0.75 12.28 6.92
CA ALA A 110 1.45 11.01 6.92
C ALA A 110 0.54 9.87 6.43
N MET A 111 1.17 8.78 6.03
CA MET A 111 0.52 7.48 5.90
C MET A 111 0.76 6.69 7.18
N LEU A 112 -0.27 6.03 7.69
CA LEU A 112 -0.20 5.19 8.87
C LEU A 112 -0.44 3.73 8.48
N THR A 113 0.22 2.79 9.15
CA THR A 113 -0.13 1.37 9.08
C THR A 113 -0.03 0.73 10.44
N HIS A 114 -0.80 -0.34 10.64
CA HIS A 114 -0.68 -1.23 11.77
C HIS A 114 -0.15 -2.58 11.27
N PRO A 115 1.18 -2.82 11.34
CA PRO A 115 1.72 -4.11 10.94
C PRO A 115 1.09 -5.23 11.76
N ILE A 116 0.67 -6.30 11.09
CA ILE A 116 0.03 -7.44 11.76
C ILE A 116 1.04 -8.33 12.48
N ASP A 117 2.31 -8.26 12.08
CA ASP A 117 3.42 -8.99 12.66
C ASP A 117 4.76 -8.29 12.36
N GLU A 118 5.84 -8.89 12.86
CA GLU A 118 7.20 -8.37 12.71
C GLU A 118 7.70 -8.39 11.26
N GLU A 119 7.24 -9.33 10.43
CA GLU A 119 7.60 -9.37 9.01
C GLU A 119 7.01 -8.17 8.27
N ALA A 120 5.73 -7.89 8.50
CA ALA A 120 5.05 -6.71 7.98
C ALA A 120 5.69 -5.41 8.49
N ALA A 121 6.13 -5.38 9.76
CA ALA A 121 6.83 -4.24 10.33
C ALA A 121 8.17 -3.99 9.62
N ARG A 122 9.00 -5.03 9.47
CA ARG A 122 10.26 -4.96 8.72
C ARG A 122 10.06 -4.57 7.27
N PHE A 123 9.03 -5.10 6.61
CA PHE A 123 8.68 -4.74 5.25
C PHE A 123 8.34 -3.24 5.12
N SER A 124 7.51 -2.72 6.01
CA SER A 124 7.10 -1.31 6.02
C SER A 124 8.28 -0.37 6.28
N THR A 125 9.19 -0.72 7.18
CA THR A 125 10.39 0.08 7.48
C THR A 125 11.29 0.29 6.27
N ARG A 126 11.33 -0.66 5.31
CA ARG A 126 12.08 -0.50 4.05
C ARG A 126 11.57 0.68 3.20
N PHE A 127 10.32 1.09 3.41
CA PHE A 127 9.69 2.25 2.77
C PHE A 127 9.84 3.55 3.59
N GLY A 128 10.59 3.52 4.68
CA GLY A 128 10.80 4.68 5.55
C GLY A 128 9.66 4.93 6.52
N PHE A 129 8.82 3.93 6.78
CA PHE A 129 7.92 3.97 7.94
C PHE A 129 8.74 3.94 9.23
N ILE A 130 8.29 4.69 10.23
CA ILE A 130 8.92 4.81 11.54
C ILE A 130 7.88 4.44 12.60
N ALA A 131 8.26 3.63 13.58
CA ALA A 131 7.39 3.23 14.68
C ALA A 131 6.88 4.44 15.48
N SER A 132 5.62 4.38 15.92
CA SER A 132 5.07 5.32 16.88
C SER A 132 5.84 5.24 18.21
N PRO A 133 6.07 6.37 18.90
CA PRO A 133 6.68 6.36 20.23
C PRO A 133 5.74 5.84 21.34
N LEU A 134 4.42 5.79 21.11
CA LEU A 134 3.43 5.46 22.14
C LEU A 134 2.58 4.22 21.83
N ARG A 135 2.47 3.82 20.56
CA ARG A 135 1.63 2.71 20.14
C ARG A 135 2.49 1.59 19.58
N GLU A 136 2.50 0.46 20.26
CA GLU A 136 3.05 -0.77 19.73
C GLU A 136 2.30 -1.15 18.44
N GLN A 137 3.02 -1.69 17.44
CA GLN A 137 2.44 -2.06 16.14
C GLN A 137 1.76 -0.89 15.38
N GLN A 138 2.16 0.36 15.63
CA GLN A 138 1.79 1.51 14.79
C GLN A 138 3.04 2.08 14.14
N SER A 139 2.98 2.28 12.83
CA SER A 139 4.09 2.85 12.07
C SER A 139 3.60 3.92 11.10
N LEU A 140 4.41 4.97 10.93
CA LEU A 140 4.05 6.11 10.12
C LEU A 140 5.12 6.48 9.11
N LEU A 141 4.68 6.78 7.89
CA LEU A 141 5.49 7.33 6.82
C LEU A 141 5.14 8.81 6.62
N ARG A 142 6.10 9.69 6.86
CA ARG A 142 5.93 11.12 6.58
C ARG A 142 5.74 11.34 5.08
N LEU A 143 4.67 12.01 4.69
CA LEU A 143 4.31 12.11 3.27
C LEU A 143 5.36 12.86 2.43
N ARG A 144 6.02 13.87 3.02
CA ARG A 144 7.14 14.57 2.34
C ARG A 144 8.30 13.63 1.99
N ASP A 145 8.55 12.63 2.85
CA ASP A 145 9.66 11.69 2.69
C ASP A 145 9.24 10.60 1.68
N ALA A 146 7.94 10.26 1.64
CA ALA A 146 7.33 9.33 0.70
C ALA A 146 7.52 9.73 -0.78
N ARG A 147 7.68 11.03 -1.07
CA ARG A 147 7.96 11.55 -2.44
C ARG A 147 9.17 10.89 -3.11
N ARG A 148 10.14 10.38 -2.33
CA ARG A 148 11.31 9.68 -2.87
C ARG A 148 10.93 8.37 -3.57
N TRP A 149 9.90 7.68 -3.09
CA TRP A 149 9.42 6.42 -3.67
C TRP A 149 8.64 6.62 -4.96
N VAL A 150 7.87 7.71 -5.07
CA VAL A 150 7.08 8.02 -6.27
C VAL A 150 7.96 8.31 -7.48
N LYS A 151 9.12 8.96 -7.28
CA LYS A 151 10.06 9.27 -8.37
C LYS A 151 10.69 8.03 -9.02
N GLN A 152 10.77 6.90 -8.31
CA GLN A 152 11.31 5.65 -8.85
C GLN A 152 10.31 4.90 -9.74
N ILE A 153 9.01 5.16 -9.59
CA ILE A 153 7.91 4.47 -10.28
C ILE A 153 7.67 4.99 -11.70
N CYS A 154 7.94 6.27 -11.98
CA CYS A 154 7.75 6.83 -13.33
C CYS A 154 8.60 6.10 -14.40
N ARG A 155 9.65 5.36 -14.00
CA ARG A 155 10.44 4.49 -14.87
C ARG A 155 9.74 3.17 -15.26
N TRP A 156 8.72 2.74 -14.53
CA TRP A 156 8.01 1.47 -14.78
C TRP A 156 6.81 1.61 -15.73
N HIS A 157 6.11 2.75 -15.69
CA HIS A 157 4.91 2.98 -16.52
C HIS A 157 5.20 3.56 -17.92
N ILE A 158 6.45 3.89 -18.24
CA ILE A 158 6.84 4.44 -19.56
C ILE A 158 8.01 3.62 -20.13
N LYS A 159 7.71 2.41 -20.61
CA LYS A 159 8.44 1.82 -21.74
C LYS A 159 7.46 1.03 -22.61
N PRO A 160 7.15 1.48 -23.84
CA PRO A 160 6.47 0.62 -24.81
C PRO A 160 7.32 -0.62 -25.09
N HIS A 161 6.64 -1.74 -25.34
CA HIS A 161 7.16 -3.11 -25.38
C HIS A 161 8.24 -3.38 -26.46
N HIS A 162 8.71 -2.36 -27.18
CA HIS A 162 9.47 -2.53 -28.42
C HIS A 162 10.92 -1.99 -28.40
N GLN A 163 11.43 -1.48 -27.27
CA GLN A 163 12.83 -1.02 -27.19
C GLN A 163 13.50 -1.35 -25.85
N LEU A 164 14.18 -2.50 -25.79
CA LEU A 164 15.13 -2.85 -24.75
C LEU A 164 16.53 -2.96 -25.37
N SER A 165 17.36 -1.94 -25.14
CA SER A 165 18.81 -1.97 -25.33
C SER A 165 19.50 -2.49 -24.06
N SER A 166 20.57 -3.26 -24.24
CA SER A 166 21.17 -4.25 -23.33
C SER A 166 22.18 -3.72 -22.30
N SER A 167 22.19 -2.43 -21.96
CA SER A 167 23.23 -1.86 -21.08
C SER A 167 22.67 -1.02 -19.92
N GLN A 168 22.22 -1.68 -18.85
CA GLN A 168 21.98 -1.08 -17.51
C GLN A 168 22.41 -2.10 -16.43
N PRO A 169 22.89 -1.64 -15.25
CA PRO A 169 23.57 -2.50 -14.29
C PRO A 169 22.67 -3.56 -13.65
N VAL A 170 23.28 -4.74 -13.48
CA VAL A 170 22.73 -6.00 -13.00
C VAL A 170 22.35 -5.87 -11.52
N GLY A 171 21.06 -5.93 -11.20
CA GLY A 171 20.55 -5.90 -9.82
C GLY A 171 19.09 -5.43 -9.68
N TRP A 172 18.56 -4.71 -10.68
CA TRP A 172 17.22 -4.12 -10.64
C TRP A 172 16.38 -4.39 -11.90
N GLN A 173 16.75 -5.40 -12.69
CA GLN A 173 16.08 -5.70 -13.96
C GLN A 173 15.31 -7.02 -13.91
N ARG A 174 14.04 -6.92 -14.30
CA ARG A 174 13.05 -7.97 -14.58
C ARG A 174 12.40 -8.62 -13.35
N VAL A 175 11.37 -7.94 -12.84
CA VAL A 175 10.12 -8.66 -12.62
C VAL A 175 9.09 -8.06 -13.59
N ALA A 176 8.96 -8.68 -14.76
CA ALA A 176 7.71 -8.55 -15.50
C ALA A 176 6.68 -9.34 -14.69
N ALA A 177 6.02 -8.69 -13.74
CA ALA A 177 4.96 -9.35 -12.99
C ALA A 177 3.83 -9.67 -13.96
N PRO A 178 3.26 -10.89 -13.96
CA PRO A 178 2.16 -11.28 -14.85
C PRO A 178 0.84 -10.54 -14.53
N PHE A 179 0.91 -9.50 -13.72
CA PHE A 179 -0.22 -8.89 -13.05
C PHE A 179 -0.44 -7.47 -13.53
N ALA A 180 -1.69 -7.14 -13.85
CA ALA A 180 -2.13 -5.80 -14.19
C ALA A 180 -1.94 -4.83 -12.99
N PRO A 181 -1.86 -3.50 -13.23
CA PRO A 181 -1.82 -2.52 -12.14
C PRO A 181 -3.06 -2.66 -11.23
N PRO A 182 -2.94 -2.30 -9.93
CA PRO A 182 -4.05 -2.48 -8.99
C PRO A 182 -5.31 -1.71 -9.42
N VAL A 183 -6.44 -2.41 -9.48
CA VAL A 183 -7.76 -1.84 -9.79
C VAL A 183 -8.66 -1.87 -8.55
N THR A 184 -9.65 -0.98 -8.50
CA THR A 184 -10.65 -0.97 -7.42
C THR A 184 -11.41 -2.30 -7.41
N ILE A 185 -11.72 -2.85 -6.24
CA ILE A 185 -12.33 -4.19 -6.12
C ILE A 185 -13.68 -4.34 -6.84
N ASP A 186 -14.40 -3.24 -7.13
CA ASP A 186 -15.65 -3.24 -7.92
C ASP A 186 -15.41 -3.53 -9.41
N HIS A 187 -14.23 -3.18 -9.95
CA HIS A 187 -13.93 -3.41 -11.38
C HIS A 187 -13.74 -4.89 -11.69
N ILE A 188 -13.52 -5.72 -10.66
CA ILE A 188 -13.48 -7.15 -10.85
C ILE A 188 -14.89 -7.67 -11.17
N SER A 189 -15.99 -7.06 -10.71
CA SER A 189 -17.35 -7.61 -10.94
C SER A 189 -18.06 -7.17 -12.23
N ASN A 190 -17.44 -6.36 -13.09
CA ASN A 190 -18.06 -5.98 -14.39
C ASN A 190 -17.51 -6.79 -15.58
N GLN A 191 -16.71 -7.82 -15.31
CA GLN A 191 -16.36 -8.88 -16.27
C GLN A 191 -16.83 -10.27 -15.80
N TRP A 192 -17.78 -10.32 -14.85
CA TRP A 192 -18.42 -11.54 -14.34
C TRP A 192 -19.92 -11.35 -14.18
#